data_AF-A0AAV7WHN1-F1
#
_entry.id   AF-A0AAV7WHN1-F1
#
_cell.length_a   1.000
_cell.length_b   1.000
_cell.length_c   1.000
_cell.angle_alpha   90.00
_cell.angle_beta   90.00
_cell.angle_gamma   90.00
#
_symmetry.space_group_name_H-M   'P 1'
#
loop_
_entity.id
_entity.type
_entity.pdbx_description
1 polymer ?
#
loop_
_entity_poly.entity_id
_entity_poly.type
_entity_poly.pdbx_seq_one_letter_code
_entity_poly.pdbx_strand_id
1 'polypeptide(L)'
;MEVTTLQSEDAFGGGRGVDNSMVAPSKAIGGSKEGAGMEKSFPPPLLGKEQMAPFQVQSPTVVALEAQDPLPRAVVEESAQAVPAPSLSLSSLLEALILSIYEDVKKGFANSEVNQGEIREVCAILERKIDCVMERTQALEEAMGGMKEELAQHKGEIDALKGSEQALKNRIEQLENYSRRNNLKLLKVPEGTEGNDLKAFVVSLIKSTVGLEETEEEIGKEIQGFFT
;
A
#
# COMPACT_ATOMS: atom_id res chain seq x y z
N MET A 1 34.48 -34.97 23.08
CA MET A 1 34.11 -33.84 22.20
C MET A 1 34.17 -32.60 23.07
N GLU A 2 35.33 -31.97 23.07
CA GLU A 2 35.56 -30.66 23.68
C GLU A 2 35.13 -29.60 22.67
N VAL A 3 34.27 -28.65 23.06
CA VAL A 3 34.31 -27.30 22.49
C VAL A 3 34.00 -26.30 23.61
N THR A 4 34.95 -25.42 23.76
CA THR A 4 35.16 -24.34 24.73
C THR A 4 34.13 -23.21 24.63
N THR A 5 33.60 -22.79 25.78
CA THR A 5 32.95 -21.48 25.98
C THR A 5 34.01 -20.43 26.30
N LEU A 6 34.13 -19.40 25.47
CA LEU A 6 34.96 -18.21 25.73
C LEU A 6 34.17 -17.19 26.54
N GLN A 7 34.72 -16.82 27.70
CA GLN A 7 34.43 -15.62 28.46
C GLN A 7 35.49 -14.55 28.14
N SER A 8 35.05 -13.28 28.10
CA SER A 8 35.82 -12.05 28.37
C SER A 8 34.79 -10.91 28.38
N GLU A 9 34.34 -10.39 29.52
CA GLU A 9 34.97 -9.46 30.48
C GLU A 9 35.46 -8.12 29.89
N ASP A 10 34.74 -7.08 30.35
CA ASP A 10 35.17 -5.73 30.77
C ASP A 10 35.62 -4.66 29.77
N ALA A 11 34.91 -3.51 29.78
CA ALA A 11 35.41 -2.28 30.43
C ALA A 11 34.47 -1.06 30.26
N PHE A 12 33.98 -0.58 31.41
CA PHE A 12 34.06 0.81 31.92
C PHE A 12 33.90 2.05 31.01
N GLY A 13 32.96 2.90 31.41
CA GLY A 13 32.91 4.35 31.16
C GLY A 13 31.46 4.83 31.22
N GLY A 14 30.99 5.73 32.08
CA GLY A 14 31.62 6.80 32.85
C GLY A 14 30.63 7.97 32.79
N GLY A 15 30.12 8.40 33.94
CA GLY A 15 28.89 9.19 34.07
C GLY A 15 28.84 10.59 33.45
N ARG A 16 27.60 11.09 33.34
CA ARG A 16 27.08 12.46 33.55
C ARG A 16 25.57 12.38 33.27
N GLY A 17 24.63 12.61 34.17
CA GLY A 17 24.59 13.65 35.20
C GLY A 17 23.99 14.92 34.59
N VAL A 18 22.66 14.96 34.39
CA VAL A 18 21.89 16.19 34.11
C VAL A 18 20.44 16.02 34.59
N ASP A 19 20.20 16.59 35.77
CA ASP A 19 19.13 17.53 36.10
C ASP A 19 17.67 17.14 35.84
N ASN A 20 17.12 16.54 36.89
CA ASN A 20 15.72 16.64 37.26
C ASN A 20 15.38 18.10 37.62
N SER A 21 14.54 18.77 36.82
CA SER A 21 13.80 19.95 37.29
C SER A 21 12.31 19.69 37.19
N MET A 22 11.69 19.79 38.37
CA MET A 22 10.26 19.75 38.62
C MET A 22 9.50 20.76 37.75
N VAL A 23 8.47 20.30 37.06
CA VAL A 23 7.32 21.14 36.69
C VAL A 23 6.05 20.42 37.10
N ALA A 24 5.34 21.02 38.05
CA ALA A 24 4.07 20.56 38.59
C ALA A 24 2.91 20.76 37.59
N PRO A 25 1.82 19.97 37.70
CA PRO A 25 0.67 20.08 36.83
C PRO A 25 -0.33 21.13 37.32
N SER A 26 -0.83 21.99 36.42
CA SER A 26 -1.96 22.89 36.69
C SER A 26 -3.13 22.62 35.76
N LYS A 27 -4.20 22.11 36.38
CA LYS A 27 -5.63 22.46 36.26
C LYS A 27 -6.31 22.59 34.88
N ALA A 28 -7.40 21.83 34.80
CA ALA A 28 -8.46 21.82 33.82
C ALA A 28 -9.30 23.11 33.73
N ILE A 29 -9.70 23.47 32.51
CA ILE A 29 -10.91 24.20 32.08
C ILE A 29 -11.13 23.72 30.62
N GLY A 30 -12.19 23.03 30.21
CA GLY A 30 -13.60 23.42 30.28
C GLY A 30 -13.98 24.21 29.01
N GLY A 31 -14.48 23.54 27.96
CA GLY A 31 -14.91 24.25 26.74
C GLY A 31 -15.40 23.34 25.62
N SER A 32 -16.66 22.88 25.73
CA SER A 32 -17.45 22.40 24.59
C SER A 32 -17.69 23.53 23.59
N LYS A 33 -17.39 23.28 22.31
CA LYS A 33 -18.10 23.85 21.13
C LYS A 33 -18.11 22.75 20.08
N GLU A 34 -19.24 22.07 19.91
CA GLU A 34 -20.25 22.40 18.89
C GLU A 34 -19.70 22.46 17.47
N GLY A 35 -19.93 21.36 16.74
CA GLY A 35 -20.73 21.39 15.53
C GLY A 35 -20.18 22.14 14.32
N ALA A 36 -19.39 21.44 13.50
CA ALA A 36 -19.41 21.63 12.05
C ALA A 36 -19.05 20.29 11.39
N GLY A 37 -20.07 19.43 11.25
CA GLY A 37 -19.98 18.24 10.40
C GLY A 37 -19.83 18.68 8.95
N MET A 38 -18.59 18.75 8.46
CA MET A 38 -18.30 18.67 7.04
C MET A 38 -18.28 17.19 6.67
N GLU A 39 -19.47 16.65 6.37
CA GLU A 39 -19.61 15.44 5.57
C GLU A 39 -18.96 15.70 4.21
N LYS A 40 -17.66 15.44 4.09
CA LYS A 40 -17.03 15.24 2.80
C LYS A 40 -17.55 13.90 2.30
N SER A 41 -18.58 13.98 1.48
CA SER A 41 -19.11 12.89 0.66
C SER A 41 -17.96 12.20 -0.05
N PHE A 42 -17.56 11.04 0.47
CA PHE A 42 -16.74 10.10 -0.28
C PHE A 42 -17.53 9.67 -1.52
N PRO A 43 -17.01 9.82 -2.75
CA PRO A 43 -17.62 9.14 -3.88
C PRO A 43 -17.51 7.62 -3.64
N PRO A 44 -18.57 6.85 -3.92
CA PRO A 44 -18.54 5.40 -3.74
C PRO A 44 -17.47 4.80 -4.68
N PRO A 45 -16.82 3.69 -4.27
CA PRO A 45 -15.92 2.97 -5.16
C PRO A 45 -16.75 2.44 -6.34
N LEU A 46 -16.36 2.81 -7.56
CA LEU A 46 -16.88 2.22 -8.78
C LEU A 46 -16.39 0.77 -8.86
N LEU A 47 -17.02 -0.12 -8.09
CA LEU A 47 -16.92 -1.56 -8.25
C LEU A 47 -17.84 -1.98 -9.41
N GLY A 48 -17.51 -1.50 -10.61
CA GLY A 48 -18.06 -1.99 -11.85
C GLY A 48 -17.43 -3.34 -12.15
N LYS A 49 -18.20 -4.41 -11.95
CA LYS A 49 -17.91 -5.75 -12.45
C LYS A 49 -17.94 -5.74 -13.98
N GLU A 50 -16.89 -5.25 -14.64
CA GLU A 50 -16.68 -5.58 -16.03
C GLU A 50 -15.98 -6.94 -16.09
N GLN A 51 -16.78 -7.94 -16.45
CA GLN A 51 -16.31 -9.23 -16.91
C GLN A 51 -15.26 -8.97 -17.99
N MET A 52 -14.03 -9.40 -17.75
CA MET A 52 -13.03 -9.52 -18.80
C MET A 52 -13.56 -10.50 -19.84
N ALA A 53 -14.16 -9.97 -20.90
CA ALA A 53 -14.36 -10.72 -22.13
C ALA A 53 -12.97 -11.09 -22.68
N PRO A 54 -12.75 -12.35 -23.12
CA PRO A 54 -11.47 -12.75 -23.66
C PRO A 54 -11.16 -11.95 -24.92
N PHE A 55 -9.95 -11.40 -24.95
CA PHE A 55 -9.33 -10.74 -26.08
C PHE A 55 -9.31 -11.71 -27.28
N GLN A 56 -10.29 -11.61 -28.18
CA GLN A 56 -10.25 -12.28 -29.46
C GLN A 56 -9.23 -11.58 -30.35
N VAL A 57 -8.05 -12.19 -30.48
CA VAL A 57 -7.13 -11.91 -31.57
C VAL A 57 -7.83 -12.34 -32.85
N GLN A 58 -8.42 -11.38 -33.58
CA GLN A 58 -8.84 -11.61 -34.95
C GLN A 58 -7.57 -11.74 -35.79
N SER A 59 -7.23 -12.98 -36.15
CA SER A 59 -6.27 -13.25 -37.21
C SER A 59 -6.78 -12.62 -38.52
N PRO A 60 -5.89 -12.10 -39.38
CA PRO A 60 -6.31 -11.57 -40.67
C PRO A 60 -6.91 -12.70 -41.51
N THR A 61 -8.17 -12.51 -41.91
CA THR A 61 -8.85 -13.31 -42.92
C THR A 61 -7.99 -13.36 -44.18
N VAL A 62 -7.44 -14.53 -44.47
CA VAL A 62 -6.83 -14.85 -45.74
C VAL A 62 -7.94 -14.76 -46.79
N VAL A 63 -7.90 -13.71 -47.62
CA VAL A 63 -8.75 -13.60 -48.79
C VAL A 63 -8.35 -14.73 -49.73
N ALA A 64 -9.17 -15.78 -49.75
CA ALA A 64 -9.08 -16.87 -50.68
C ALA A 64 -9.24 -16.31 -52.10
N LEU A 65 -8.26 -16.59 -52.95
CA LEU A 65 -8.34 -16.44 -54.40
C LEU A 65 -9.47 -17.33 -54.90
N GLU A 66 -10.63 -16.72 -55.13
CA GLU A 66 -11.80 -17.36 -55.72
C GLU A 66 -11.51 -17.61 -57.20
N ALA A 67 -11.47 -18.89 -57.54
CA ALA A 67 -11.28 -19.40 -58.88
C ALA A 67 -12.45 -18.95 -59.78
N GLN A 68 -12.14 -18.29 -60.89
CA GLN A 68 -13.09 -18.06 -61.96
C GLN A 68 -13.31 -19.36 -62.73
N ASP A 69 -14.55 -19.84 -62.71
CA ASP A 69 -15.04 -20.92 -63.58
C ASP A 69 -15.20 -20.45 -65.05
N PRO A 70 -15.17 -21.38 -66.01
CA PRO A 70 -14.91 -21.11 -67.42
C PRO A 70 -16.17 -20.69 -68.19
N LEU A 71 -16.01 -19.71 -69.08
CA LEU A 71 -17.04 -19.25 -70.02
C LEU A 71 -17.37 -20.33 -71.08
N PRO A 72 -18.63 -20.38 -71.58
CA PRO A 72 -19.05 -21.38 -72.54
C PRO A 72 -18.61 -21.05 -73.98
N ARG A 73 -18.22 -22.13 -74.68
CA ARG A 73 -18.03 -22.19 -76.14
C ARG A 73 -19.29 -21.71 -76.87
N ALA A 74 -19.15 -20.66 -77.67
CA ALA A 74 -20.01 -20.41 -78.82
C ALA A 74 -19.17 -20.56 -80.09
N VAL A 75 -19.54 -21.56 -80.88
CA VAL A 75 -19.06 -21.81 -82.23
C VAL A 75 -19.90 -20.94 -83.16
N VAL A 76 -19.27 -20.01 -83.88
CA VAL A 76 -19.81 -19.47 -85.14
C VAL A 76 -18.62 -19.31 -86.10
N GLU A 77 -18.62 -20.16 -87.12
CA GLU A 77 -17.84 -19.98 -88.33
C GLU A 77 -18.41 -18.77 -89.09
N GLU A 78 -17.61 -17.74 -89.32
CA GLU A 78 -17.90 -16.80 -90.41
C GLU A 78 -16.60 -16.35 -91.07
N SER A 79 -16.62 -16.47 -92.39
CA SER A 79 -15.48 -16.34 -93.28
C SER A 79 -15.19 -14.88 -93.62
N ALA A 80 -13.91 -14.61 -93.87
CA ALA A 80 -13.40 -13.52 -94.71
C ALA A 80 -13.49 -12.08 -94.18
N GLN A 81 -12.39 -11.60 -93.58
CA GLN A 81 -11.56 -10.54 -94.17
C GLN A 81 -10.30 -10.34 -93.32
N ALA A 82 -9.13 -10.65 -93.89
CA ALA A 82 -7.84 -10.27 -93.30
C ALA A 82 -7.68 -8.75 -93.42
N VAL A 83 -8.21 -8.02 -92.44
CA VAL A 83 -7.93 -6.60 -92.24
C VAL A 83 -6.46 -6.50 -91.79
N PRO A 84 -5.62 -5.72 -92.48
CA PRO A 84 -4.22 -5.59 -92.10
C PRO A 84 -4.17 -4.97 -90.70
N ALA A 85 -3.61 -5.68 -89.73
CA ALA A 85 -3.23 -5.09 -88.46
C ALA A 85 -2.44 -3.81 -88.79
N PRO A 86 -2.86 -2.61 -88.34
CA PRO A 86 -2.09 -1.41 -88.59
C PRO A 86 -0.73 -1.66 -87.97
N SER A 87 0.31 -1.69 -88.81
CA SER A 87 1.69 -1.73 -88.34
C SER A 87 1.93 -0.42 -87.62
N LEU A 88 1.62 -0.39 -86.32
CA LEU A 88 1.91 0.75 -85.46
C LEU A 88 3.39 1.07 -85.66
N SER A 89 3.67 2.28 -86.13
CA SER A 89 5.04 2.72 -86.31
C SER A 89 5.73 2.68 -84.95
N LEU A 90 6.99 2.27 -84.92
CA LEU A 90 7.79 2.20 -83.69
C LEU A 90 7.74 3.51 -82.88
N SER A 91 7.59 4.65 -83.56
CA SER A 91 7.37 5.97 -82.97
C SER A 91 6.08 6.06 -82.14
N SER A 92 4.95 5.56 -82.65
CA SER A 92 3.66 5.58 -81.93
C SER A 92 3.67 4.69 -80.68
N LEU A 93 4.34 3.54 -80.74
CA LEU A 93 4.54 2.67 -79.58
C LEU A 93 5.43 3.35 -78.52
N LEU A 94 6.49 4.04 -78.97
CA LEU A 94 7.39 4.77 -78.08
C LEU A 94 6.67 5.92 -77.36
N GLU A 95 5.84 6.69 -78.07
CA GLU A 95 5.03 7.77 -77.48
C GLU A 95 4.02 7.23 -76.46
N ALA A 96 3.32 6.14 -76.78
CA ALA A 96 2.40 5.49 -75.86
C ALA A 96 3.12 4.97 -74.59
N LEU A 97 4.32 4.39 -74.75
CA LEU A 97 5.14 3.93 -73.63
C LEU A 97 5.59 5.10 -72.75
N ILE A 98 6.07 6.19 -73.34
CA ILE A 98 6.52 7.38 -72.59
C ILE A 98 5.35 8.00 -71.81
N LEU A 99 4.17 8.10 -72.41
CA LEU A 99 2.98 8.61 -71.73
C LEU A 99 2.54 7.69 -70.58
N SER A 100 2.55 6.37 -70.79
CA SER A 100 2.25 5.40 -69.73
C SER A 100 3.23 5.52 -68.55
N ILE A 101 4.53 5.58 -68.82
CA ILE A 101 5.56 5.73 -67.78
C ILE A 101 5.38 7.06 -67.04
N TYR A 102 5.08 8.15 -67.75
CA TYR A 102 4.83 9.44 -67.12
C TYR A 102 3.61 9.41 -66.20
N GLU A 103 2.51 8.78 -66.62
CA GLU A 103 1.33 8.62 -65.78
C GLU A 103 1.59 7.73 -64.55
N ASP A 104 2.33 6.63 -64.71
CA ASP A 104 2.66 5.73 -63.61
C ASP A 104 3.58 6.42 -62.59
N VAL A 105 4.58 7.17 -63.06
CA VAL A 105 5.45 7.98 -62.20
C VAL A 105 4.65 9.06 -61.49
N LYS A 106 3.74 9.75 -62.19
CA LYS A 106 2.86 10.78 -61.60
C LYS A 106 1.95 10.21 -60.53
N LYS A 107 1.34 9.04 -60.78
CA LYS A 107 0.53 8.32 -59.78
C LYS A 107 1.38 7.88 -58.58
N GLY A 108 2.60 7.38 -58.82
CA GLY A 108 3.55 7.02 -57.78
C GLY A 108 3.91 8.19 -56.87
N PHE A 109 4.16 9.38 -57.44
CA PHE A 109 4.41 10.60 -56.67
C PHE A 109 3.18 11.03 -55.85
N ALA A 110 2.00 11.06 -56.45
CA ALA A 110 0.77 11.40 -55.72
C ALA A 110 0.50 10.45 -54.53
N ASN A 111 0.70 9.15 -54.73
CA ASN A 111 0.55 8.15 -53.66
C ASN A 111 1.61 8.33 -52.56
N SER A 112 2.85 8.69 -52.93
CA SER A 112 3.91 8.96 -51.96
C SER A 112 3.59 10.19 -51.09
N GLU A 113 3.05 11.26 -51.67
CA GLU A 113 2.64 12.45 -50.93
C GLU A 113 1.50 12.15 -49.92
N VAL A 114 0.52 11.35 -50.33
CA VAL A 114 -0.57 10.89 -49.46
C VAL A 114 -0.01 10.06 -48.31
N ASN A 115 0.82 9.05 -48.59
CA ASN A 115 1.46 8.21 -47.57
C ASN A 115 2.31 9.04 -46.60
N GLN A 116 3.04 10.05 -47.09
CA GLN A 116 3.78 10.96 -46.21
C GLN A 116 2.85 11.79 -45.33
N GLY A 117 1.69 12.21 -45.84
CA GLY A 117 0.66 12.88 -45.06
C GLY A 117 0.15 12.01 -43.92
N GLU A 118 -0.23 10.77 -44.22
CA GLU A 118 -0.71 9.79 -43.24
C GLU A 118 0.35 9.47 -42.18
N ILE A 119 1.62 9.27 -42.58
CA ILE A 119 2.72 9.04 -41.64
C ILE A 119 2.89 10.24 -40.70
N ARG A 120 2.85 11.47 -41.22
CA ARG A 120 2.92 12.68 -40.38
C ARG A 120 1.78 12.77 -39.39
N GLU A 121 0.57 12.41 -39.81
CA GLU A 121 -0.60 12.40 -38.93
C GLU A 121 -0.46 11.34 -37.82
N VAL A 122 -0.05 10.13 -38.16
CA VAL A 122 0.18 9.05 -37.19
C VAL A 122 1.27 9.45 -36.20
N CYS A 123 2.38 10.05 -36.65
CA CYS A 123 3.44 10.56 -35.78
C CYS A 123 2.89 11.62 -34.81
N ALA A 124 2.12 12.60 -35.30
CA ALA A 124 1.52 13.63 -34.44
C ALA A 124 0.51 13.06 -33.43
N ILE A 125 -0.20 11.98 -33.77
CA ILE A 125 -1.07 11.27 -32.82
C ILE A 125 -0.24 10.54 -31.76
N LEU A 126 0.86 9.90 -32.16
CA LEU A 126 1.73 9.18 -31.23
C LEU A 126 2.42 10.14 -30.26
N GLU A 127 2.93 11.28 -30.73
CA GLU A 127 3.51 12.33 -29.88
C GLU A 127 2.51 12.76 -28.80
N ARG A 128 1.27 13.10 -29.19
CA ARG A 128 0.22 13.46 -28.23
C ARG A 128 -0.10 12.34 -27.23
N LYS A 129 -0.10 11.09 -27.67
CA LYS A 129 -0.33 9.94 -26.77
C LYS A 129 0.82 9.75 -25.79
N ILE A 130 2.06 9.95 -26.25
CA ILE A 130 3.26 9.87 -25.41
C ILE A 130 3.20 10.96 -24.34
N ASP A 131 2.92 12.21 -24.73
CA ASP A 131 2.82 13.33 -23.79
C ASP A 131 1.75 13.05 -22.72
N CYS A 132 0.57 12.58 -23.13
CA CYS A 132 -0.51 12.21 -22.21
C CYS A 132 -0.10 11.09 -21.23
N VAL A 133 0.62 10.07 -21.70
CA VAL A 133 1.13 9.00 -20.83
C VAL A 133 2.20 9.53 -19.89
N MET A 134 3.08 10.42 -20.33
CA MET A 134 4.10 11.03 -19.51
C MET A 134 3.49 11.88 -18.38
N GLU A 135 2.54 12.76 -18.71
CA GLU A 135 1.82 13.56 -17.71
C GLU A 135 1.11 12.69 -16.68
N ARG A 136 0.41 11.64 -17.14
CA ARG A 136 -0.27 10.71 -16.24
C ARG A 136 0.71 9.94 -15.35
N THR A 137 1.87 9.56 -15.89
CA THR A 137 2.91 8.86 -15.13
C THR A 137 3.49 9.77 -14.06
N GLN A 138 3.81 11.02 -14.41
CA GLN A 138 4.29 12.02 -13.46
C GLN A 138 3.28 12.26 -12.32
N ALA A 139 2.00 12.45 -12.64
CA ALA A 139 0.96 12.64 -11.63
C ALA A 139 0.84 11.44 -10.68
N LEU A 140 0.99 10.22 -11.19
CA LEU A 140 0.98 9.00 -10.37
C LEU A 140 2.23 8.90 -9.49
N GLU A 141 3.40 9.29 -9.99
CA GLU A 141 4.64 9.31 -9.22
C GLU A 141 4.57 10.31 -8.07
N GLU A 142 4.05 11.51 -8.33
CA GLU A 142 3.83 12.54 -7.31
C GLU A 142 2.83 12.07 -6.25
N ALA A 143 1.68 11.50 -6.66
CA ALA A 143 0.69 10.95 -5.74
C ALA A 143 1.27 9.81 -4.90
N MET A 144 2.04 8.92 -5.51
CA MET A 144 2.72 7.83 -4.80
C MET A 144 3.77 8.36 -3.82
N GLY A 145 4.46 9.45 -4.17
CA GLY A 145 5.38 10.16 -3.29
C GLY A 145 4.67 10.65 -2.03
N GLY A 146 3.55 11.37 -2.19
CA GLY A 146 2.74 11.85 -1.07
C GLY A 146 2.21 10.70 -0.21
N MET A 147 1.67 9.64 -0.81
CA MET A 147 1.19 8.46 -0.08
C MET A 147 2.31 7.77 0.72
N LYS A 148 3.55 7.73 0.20
CA LYS A 148 4.69 7.15 0.93
C LYS A 148 5.07 8.00 2.14
N GLU A 149 5.01 9.32 2.01
CA GLU A 149 5.29 10.26 3.10
C GLU A 149 4.24 10.14 4.21
N GLU A 150 2.95 10.16 3.85
CA GLU A 150 1.85 9.95 4.81
C GLU A 150 1.96 8.60 5.53
N LEU A 151 2.29 7.53 4.80
CA LEU A 151 2.47 6.20 5.38
C LEU A 151 3.69 6.15 6.33
N ALA A 152 4.76 6.88 6.03
CA ALA A 152 5.90 7.01 6.93
C ALA A 152 5.53 7.79 8.20
N GLN A 153 4.77 8.88 8.06
CA GLN A 153 4.26 9.66 9.18
C GLN A 153 3.37 8.81 10.10
N HIS A 154 2.38 8.11 9.54
CA HIS A 154 1.48 7.27 10.34
C HIS A 154 2.20 6.12 11.04
N LYS A 155 3.22 5.52 10.40
CA LYS A 155 4.07 4.52 11.07
C LYS A 155 4.79 5.12 12.27
N GLY A 156 5.37 6.32 12.12
CA GLY A 156 6.02 7.03 13.22
C GLY A 156 5.06 7.35 14.38
N GLU A 157 3.85 7.81 14.07
CA GLU A 157 2.79 8.07 15.05
C GLU A 157 2.37 6.79 15.81
N ILE A 158 2.20 5.69 15.09
CA ILE A 158 1.85 4.38 15.68
C ILE A 158 2.97 3.90 16.62
N ASP A 159 4.23 4.02 16.22
CA ASP A 159 5.35 3.57 17.05
C ASP A 159 5.50 4.45 18.30
N ALA A 160 5.29 5.76 18.18
CA ALA A 160 5.25 6.67 19.32
C ALA A 160 4.10 6.33 20.29
N LEU A 161 2.91 6.07 19.76
CA LEU A 161 1.75 5.66 20.54
C LEU A 161 2.01 4.34 21.27
N LYS A 162 2.54 3.32 20.59
CA LYS A 162 2.91 2.03 21.22
C LYS A 162 3.96 2.22 22.31
N GLY A 163 4.95 3.08 22.10
CA GLY A 163 5.95 3.42 23.11
C GLY A 163 5.30 4.05 24.35
N SER A 164 4.39 4.99 24.15
CA SER A 164 3.65 5.64 25.25
C SER A 164 2.74 4.66 26.00
N GLU A 165 2.06 3.77 25.29
CA GLU A 165 1.20 2.73 25.87
C GLU A 165 2.03 1.80 26.75
N GLN A 166 3.18 1.33 26.25
CA GLN A 166 4.05 0.46 27.02
C GLN A 166 4.61 1.16 28.27
N ALA A 167 5.02 2.42 28.15
CA ALA A 167 5.50 3.20 29.29
C ALA A 167 4.42 3.38 30.36
N LEU A 168 3.17 3.64 29.96
CA LEU A 168 2.04 3.75 30.86
C LEU A 168 1.71 2.41 31.52
N LYS A 169 1.71 1.30 30.77
CA LYS A 169 1.51 -0.05 31.33
C LYS A 169 2.55 -0.37 32.40
N ASN A 170 3.83 -0.14 32.10
CA ASN A 170 4.92 -0.36 33.05
C ASN A 170 4.74 0.50 34.32
N ARG A 171 4.30 1.75 34.17
CA ARG A 171 4.05 2.64 35.31
C ARG A 171 2.86 2.18 36.15
N ILE A 172 1.79 1.71 35.52
CA ILE A 172 0.63 1.14 36.23
C ILE A 172 1.07 -0.10 37.01
N GLU A 173 1.79 -1.02 36.38
CA GLU A 173 2.29 -2.23 37.04
C GLU A 173 3.17 -1.90 38.25
N GLN A 174 4.08 -0.93 38.11
CA GLN A 174 4.90 -0.47 39.22
C GLN A 174 4.06 0.10 40.38
N LEU A 175 3.05 0.93 40.07
CA LEU A 175 2.16 1.51 41.08
C LEU A 175 1.29 0.44 41.76
N GLU A 176 0.81 -0.55 41.01
CA GLU A 176 0.07 -1.68 41.57
C GLU A 176 0.95 -2.52 42.49
N ASN A 177 2.18 -2.81 42.09
CA ASN A 177 3.15 -3.55 42.91
C ASN A 177 3.50 -2.77 44.17
N TYR A 178 3.69 -1.46 44.06
CA TYR A 178 3.97 -0.60 45.22
C TYR A 178 2.78 -0.56 46.19
N SER A 179 1.56 -0.41 45.67
CA SER A 179 0.32 -0.41 46.45
C SER A 179 0.08 -1.74 47.18
N ARG A 180 0.40 -2.86 46.52
CA ARG A 180 0.23 -4.21 47.10
C ARG A 180 1.39 -4.66 47.99
N ARG A 181 2.51 -3.93 48.04
CA ARG A 181 3.74 -4.34 48.73
C ARG A 181 3.52 -4.65 50.22
N ASN A 182 2.63 -3.91 50.87
CA ASN A 182 2.35 -4.06 52.30
C ASN A 182 1.12 -4.95 52.58
N ASN A 183 0.50 -5.51 51.54
CA ASN A 183 -0.68 -6.34 51.70
C ASN A 183 -0.26 -7.80 51.89
N LEU A 184 -0.59 -8.37 53.05
CA LEU A 184 -0.42 -9.80 53.33
C LEU A 184 -1.67 -10.57 52.88
N LYS A 185 -1.47 -11.70 52.20
CA LYS A 185 -2.54 -12.62 51.80
C LYS A 185 -2.47 -13.87 52.67
N LEU A 186 -3.48 -14.07 53.52
CA LEU A 186 -3.67 -15.31 54.26
C LEU A 186 -4.43 -16.28 53.36
N LEU A 187 -3.80 -17.40 53.00
CA LEU A 187 -4.40 -18.43 52.15
C LEU A 187 -4.75 -19.67 53.00
N LYS A 188 -5.85 -20.35 52.63
CA LYS A 188 -6.31 -21.59 53.28
C LYS A 188 -6.71 -21.44 54.76
N VAL A 189 -7.16 -20.25 55.16
CA VAL A 189 -7.83 -20.07 56.46
C VAL A 189 -9.26 -20.64 56.34
N PRO A 190 -9.66 -21.59 57.20
CA PRO A 190 -11.03 -22.11 57.16
C PRO A 190 -12.02 -21.01 57.53
N GLU A 191 -13.09 -20.87 56.73
CA GLU A 191 -14.13 -19.89 56.97
C GLU A 191 -14.77 -20.07 58.36
N GLY A 192 -15.00 -18.95 59.06
CA GLY A 192 -15.62 -18.95 60.40
C GLY A 192 -14.64 -19.15 61.57
N THR A 193 -13.36 -19.42 61.32
CA THR A 193 -12.33 -19.46 62.38
C THR A 193 -11.93 -18.07 62.90
N GLU A 194 -12.29 -17.04 62.15
CA GLU A 194 -11.99 -15.63 62.39
C GLU A 194 -12.77 -15.04 63.58
N GLY A 195 -13.93 -15.63 63.91
CA GLY A 195 -14.83 -15.11 64.93
C GLY A 195 -15.42 -13.74 64.54
N ASN A 196 -15.67 -12.88 65.54
CA ASN A 196 -16.28 -11.55 65.34
C ASN A 196 -15.25 -10.41 65.26
N ASP A 197 -13.97 -10.69 65.57
CA ASP A 197 -12.87 -9.71 65.54
C ASP A 197 -11.65 -10.25 64.79
N LEU A 198 -11.54 -9.82 63.53
CA LEU A 198 -10.45 -10.20 62.63
C LEU A 198 -9.07 -9.79 63.15
N LYS A 199 -8.97 -8.67 63.89
CA LYS A 199 -7.67 -8.17 64.38
C LYS A 199 -7.10 -9.11 65.44
N ALA A 200 -7.93 -9.52 66.40
CA ALA A 200 -7.55 -10.46 67.44
C ALA A 200 -7.12 -11.81 66.85
N PHE A 201 -7.86 -12.29 65.85
CA PHE A 201 -7.51 -13.50 65.10
C PHE A 201 -6.13 -13.40 64.42
N VAL A 202 -5.88 -12.33 63.65
CA VAL A 202 -4.60 -12.13 62.95
C VAL A 202 -3.43 -12.02 63.93
N VAL A 203 -3.59 -11.31 65.05
CA VAL A 203 -2.55 -11.19 66.09
C VAL A 203 -2.25 -12.56 66.70
N SER A 204 -3.28 -13.35 67.05
CA SER A 204 -3.11 -14.71 67.57
C SER A 204 -2.42 -15.62 66.54
N LEU A 205 -2.80 -15.51 65.27
CA LEU A 205 -2.22 -16.30 64.19
C LEU A 205 -0.73 -15.98 64.01
N ILE A 206 -0.35 -14.68 64.02
CA ILE A 206 1.05 -14.27 63.93
C ILE A 206 1.85 -14.75 65.14
N LYS A 207 1.35 -14.55 66.36
CA LYS A 207 2.01 -15.00 67.60
C LYS A 207 2.30 -16.50 67.56
N SER A 208 1.29 -17.31 67.20
CA SER A 208 1.41 -18.77 67.11
C SER A 208 2.36 -19.24 65.98
N THR A 209 2.40 -18.53 64.84
CA THR A 209 3.20 -18.94 63.69
C THR A 209 4.67 -18.54 63.81
N VAL A 210 4.93 -17.34 64.35
CA VAL A 210 6.30 -16.80 64.50
C VAL A 210 6.98 -17.31 65.78
N GLY A 211 6.21 -17.92 66.71
CA GLY A 211 6.74 -18.44 67.97
C GLY A 211 7.14 -17.33 68.95
N LEU A 212 6.45 -16.18 68.87
CA LEU A 212 6.63 -15.09 69.83
C LEU A 212 5.86 -15.44 71.10
N GLU A 213 6.58 -15.92 72.11
CA GLU A 213 6.07 -16.01 73.48
C GLU A 213 5.75 -14.60 74.00
N GLU A 214 4.66 -14.52 74.78
CA GLU A 214 3.98 -13.32 75.24
C GLU A 214 4.95 -12.28 75.85
N THR A 215 5.29 -11.25 75.07
CA THR A 215 5.88 -10.01 75.58
C THR A 215 4.90 -8.88 75.30
N GLU A 216 3.85 -8.83 76.11
CA GLU A 216 2.74 -7.88 75.96
C GLU A 216 3.12 -6.43 76.31
N GLU A 217 4.30 -6.15 76.87
CA GLU A 217 4.61 -4.81 77.42
C GLU A 217 5.31 -3.82 76.47
N GLU A 218 5.95 -4.25 75.37
CA GLU A 218 6.70 -3.30 74.50
C GLU A 218 6.05 -3.04 73.13
N ILE A 219 5.37 -4.02 72.53
CA ILE A 219 4.81 -3.88 71.17
C ILE A 219 3.58 -2.93 71.14
N GLY A 220 2.85 -2.82 72.26
CA GLY A 220 1.68 -1.95 72.37
C GLY A 220 1.98 -0.45 72.38
N LYS A 221 3.20 -0.05 72.77
CA LYS A 221 3.59 1.38 72.85
C LYS A 221 4.02 1.95 71.50
N GLU A 222 4.51 1.13 70.59
CA GLU A 222 5.05 1.60 69.30
C GLU A 222 3.97 1.71 68.21
N ILE A 223 2.90 0.91 68.28
CA ILE A 223 1.79 0.95 67.30
C ILE A 223 0.89 2.18 67.50
N GLN A 224 0.80 2.73 68.71
CA GLN A 224 0.03 3.96 68.98
C GLN A 224 0.64 5.22 68.35
N GLY A 225 1.94 5.23 68.05
CA GLY A 225 2.61 6.37 67.40
C GLY A 225 2.47 6.40 65.87
N PHE A 226 2.01 5.31 65.24
CA PHE A 226 1.95 5.19 63.77
C PHE A 226 0.59 5.56 63.16
N PHE A 227 -0.45 5.78 63.97
CA PHE A 227 -1.83 6.06 63.52
C PHE A 227 -2.34 7.48 63.84
N THR A 228 -1.48 8.38 64.27
CA THR A 228 -1.71 9.84 64.34
C THR A 228 -0.87 10.56 63.31
#